data_AF-A0A418PZT4-F1
#
_entry.id   AF-A0A418PZT4-F1
#
_cell.length_a   1.000
_cell.length_b   1.000
_cell.length_c   1.000
_cell.angle_alpha   90.00
_cell.angle_beta   90.00
_cell.angle_gamma   90.00
#
_symmetry.space_group_name_H-M   'P 1'
#
loop_
_entity.id
_entity.type
_entity.pdbx_description
1 polymer ?
#
loop_
_entity_poly.entity_id
_entity_poly.type
_entity_poly.pdbx_seq_one_letter_code
_entity_poly.pdbx_strand_id
1 'polypeptide(L)' 'MTDEAEWKRRFRLFAILRIGGLLMFLFGVAVAYSDLLKPGGWPLLGGLLAILGAVEAVLIPRVLRKSWDR' A
#
# COMPACT_ATOMS: atom_id res chain seq x y z
N MET A 1 -23.31 -3.28 -20.76
CA MET A 1 -23.40 -2.31 -19.63
C MET A 1 -22.84 -2.88 -18.32
N THR A 2 -23.00 -4.18 -18.02
CA THR A 2 -22.45 -4.84 -16.82
C THR A 2 -20.92 -4.87 -16.77
N ASP A 3 -20.27 -5.03 -17.93
CA ASP A 3 -18.80 -5.17 -18.04
C ASP A 3 -18.03 -3.89 -17.67
N GLU A 4 -18.55 -2.72 -18.04
CA GLU A 4 -17.93 -1.43 -17.72
C GLU A 4 -17.97 -1.12 -16.21
N ALA A 5 -19.08 -1.47 -15.55
CA ALA A 5 -19.22 -1.32 -14.11
C ALA A 5 -18.24 -2.23 -13.35
N GLU A 6 -18.04 -3.45 -13.85
CA GLU A 6 -17.10 -4.41 -13.28
C GLU A 6 -15.65 -3.95 -13.45
N TRP A 7 -15.28 -3.49 -14.64
CA TRP A 7 -13.95 -2.93 -14.90
C TRP A 7 -13.66 -1.71 -14.02
N LYS A 8 -14.61 -0.77 -13.89
CA LYS A 8 -14.47 0.41 -13.02
C LYS A 8 -14.31 0.02 -11.55
N ARG A 9 -14.98 -1.03 -11.09
CA ARG A 9 -14.83 -1.55 -9.72
C ARG A 9 -13.45 -2.17 -9.51
N ARG A 10 -13.00 -3.00 -10.45
CA ARG A 10 -11.67 -3.62 -10.45
C ARG A 10 -10.55 -2.56 -10.42
N PHE A 11 -10.65 -1.55 -11.28
CA PHE A 11 -9.71 -0.44 -11.33
C PHE A 11 -9.64 0.33 -10.00
N ARG A 12 -10.80 0.70 -9.42
CA ARG A 12 -10.84 1.40 -8.14
C ARG A 12 -10.20 0.60 -7.01
N LEU A 13 -10.45 -0.72 -6.95
CA LEU A 13 -9.79 -1.59 -5.98
C LEU A 13 -8.26 -1.58 -6.15
N PHE A 14 -7.77 -1.70 -7.38
CA PHE A 14 -6.33 -1.61 -7.66
C PHE A 14 -5.72 -0.28 -7.22
N ALA A 15 -6.39 0.83 -7.54
CA ALA A 15 -5.94 2.16 -7.17
C ALA A 15 -5.89 2.34 -5.65
N ILE A 16 -6.96 1.95 -4.94
CA ILE A 16 -7.02 2.04 -3.47
C ILE A 16 -5.92 1.21 -2.82
N LEU A 17 -5.68 -0.02 -3.28
CA LEU A 17 -4.64 -0.88 -2.72
C LEU A 17 -3.23 -0.32 -2.95
N ARG A 18 -2.96 0.24 -4.14
CA ARG A 18 -1.69 0.93 -4.40
C ARG A 18 -1.50 2.17 -3.53
N ILE A 19 -2.53 2.99 -3.42
CA ILE A 19 -2.48 4.20 -2.60
C ILE A 19 -2.32 3.82 -1.13
N GLY A 20 -3.01 2.79 -0.65
CA GLY A 20 -2.87 2.27 0.71
C GLY A 20 -1.45 1.85 1.04
N GLY A 21 -0.83 1.01 0.19
CA GLY A 21 0.55 0.60 0.37
C GLY A 21 1.54 1.77 0.27
N LEU A 22 1.31 2.72 -0.64
CA LEU A 22 2.13 3.94 -0.75
C LEU A 22 2.03 4.81 0.51
N LEU A 23 0.82 4.99 1.05
CA LEU A 23 0.60 5.74 2.28
C LEU A 23 1.28 5.06 3.46
N MET A 24 1.20 3.73 3.57
CA MET A 24 1.91 2.98 4.61
C MET A 24 3.42 3.10 4.46
N PHE A 25 3.94 3.08 3.22
CA PHE A 25 5.35 3.31 2.95
C PHE A 25 5.80 4.69 3.45
N LEU A 26 5.09 5.74 3.04
CA LEU A 26 5.38 7.12 3.43
C LEU A 26 5.22 7.32 4.94
N PHE A 27 4.24 6.65 5.55
CA PHE A 27 4.08 6.65 7.00
C PHE A 27 5.26 6.01 7.72
N GLY A 28 5.79 4.89 7.19
CA GLY A 28 7.02 4.29 7.70
C GLY A 28 8.22 5.24 7.61
N VAL A 29 8.38 5.93 6.48
CA VAL A 29 9.41 6.97 6.31
C VAL A 29 9.22 8.11 7.32
N ALA A 30 7.99 8.60 7.51
CA ALA A 30 7.70 9.60 8.51
C ALA A 30 8.07 9.12 9.92
N VAL A 31 7.69 7.90 10.31
CA VAL A 31 8.06 7.32 11.61
C VAL A 31 9.59 7.20 11.77
N ALA A 32 10.32 6.91 10.70
CA ALA A 32 11.77 6.76 10.75
C ALA A 32 12.49 8.09 10.99
N TYR A 33 12.02 9.18 10.37
CA TYR A 33 12.76 10.46 10.28
C TYR A 33 12.09 11.64 10.98
N SER A 34 10.96 11.44 11.64
CA SER A 34 10.27 12.50 12.38
C SER A 34 9.95 12.07 13.81
N ASP A 35 9.65 13.05 14.65
CA ASP A 35 9.33 12.85 16.07
C ASP A 35 7.90 12.32 16.31
N LEU A 36 7.28 11.71 15.30
CA LEU A 36 5.88 11.26 15.33
C LEU A 36 5.60 10.29 16.49
N LEU A 37 6.50 9.32 16.71
CA LEU A 37 6.35 8.29 17.74
C LEU A 37 7.39 8.39 18.86
N LYS A 38 8.59 8.90 18.52
CA LYS A 38 9.72 9.01 19.45
C LYS A 38 10.56 10.23 19.07
N PRO A 39 11.02 11.04 20.03
CA PRO A 39 11.99 12.09 19.76
C PRO A 39 13.27 11.51 19.12
N GLY A 40 13.72 12.12 18.02
CA GLY A 40 14.79 11.64 17.15
C GLY A 40 14.36 10.60 16.11
N GLY A 41 13.06 10.29 16.01
CA GLY A 41 12.53 9.25 15.14
C GLY A 41 12.77 7.81 15.62
N TRP A 42 12.15 6.85 14.92
CA TRP A 42 12.33 5.42 15.18
C TRP A 42 12.66 4.66 13.89
N PRO A 43 13.94 4.68 13.45
CA PRO A 43 14.35 4.16 12.15
C PRO A 43 14.01 2.69 11.92
N LEU A 44 14.15 1.85 12.95
CA LEU A 44 13.85 0.41 12.84
C LEU A 44 12.35 0.17 12.59
N LEU A 45 11.48 0.78 13.39
CA LEU A 45 10.03 0.63 13.25
C LEU A 45 9.54 1.26 11.95
N GLY A 46 10.01 2.45 11.63
CA GLY A 46 9.68 3.14 10.38
C GLY A 46 10.15 2.37 9.15
N GLY A 47 11.35 1.78 9.19
CA GLY A 47 11.87 0.92 8.14
C GLY A 47 11.02 -0.35 7.93
N LEU A 48 10.60 -1.01 9.00
CA LEU A 48 9.69 -2.17 8.91
C LEU A 48 8.35 -1.80 8.29
N LEU A 49 7.74 -0.69 8.73
CA LEU A 49 6.50 -0.17 8.16
C LEU A 49 6.66 0.21 6.69
N ALA A 50 7.80 0.82 6.34
CA ALA A 50 8.09 1.19 4.96
C ALA A 50 8.18 -0.05 4.06
N ILE A 51 8.92 -1.08 4.49
CA ILE A 51 9.04 -2.34 3.75
C ILE A 51 7.67 -3.00 3.60
N LEU A 52 6.87 -3.08 4.67
CA LEU A 52 5.52 -3.64 4.61
C LEU A 52 4.62 -2.89 3.61
N GLY A 53 4.61 -1.56 3.66
CA GLY A 53 3.84 -0.74 2.72
C GLY A 53 4.29 -0.91 1.26
N ALA A 54 5.61 -0.97 1.02
CA ALA A 54 6.16 -1.22 -0.31
C ALA A 54 5.80 -2.62 -0.84
N VAL A 55 5.86 -3.63 0.04
CA VAL A 55 5.48 -5.01 -0.29
C VAL A 55 3.99 -5.09 -0.59
N GLU A 56 3.12 -4.48 0.22
CA GLU A 56 1.68 -4.42 -0.03
C GLU A 56 1.36 -3.74 -1.36
N ALA A 57 1.98 -2.59 -1.63
CA ALA A 57 1.76 -1.81 -2.86
C ALA A 57 2.10 -2.58 -4.15
N VAL A 58 2.98 -3.59 -4.06
CA VAL A 58 3.47 -4.37 -5.20
C VAL A 58 2.83 -5.76 -5.29
N LEU A 59 2.74 -6.48 -4.17
CA LEU A 59 2.29 -7.88 -4.15
C LEU A 59 0.77 -8.02 -4.16
N ILE A 60 0.04 -7.22 -3.38
CA ILE A 60 -1.42 -7.35 -3.29
C ILE A 60 -2.10 -7.15 -4.66
N PRO A 61 -1.72 -6.13 -5.48
CA PRO A 61 -2.30 -5.97 -6.81
C PRO A 61 -2.01 -7.18 -7.73
N ARG A 62 -0.83 -7.78 -7.63
CA ARG A 62 -0.47 -8.97 -8.42
C ARG A 62 -1.33 -10.17 -8.07
N VAL A 63 -1.55 -10.41 -6.78
CA VAL A 63 -2.39 -11.51 -6.29
C VAL A 63 -3.85 -11.27 -6.67
N LEU A 64 -4.35 -10.05 -6.50
CA LEU A 64 -5.73 -9.70 -6.85
C LEU A 64 -6.02 -9.91 -8.34
N ARG A 65 -5.08 -9.53 -9.23
CA ARG A 65 -5.20 -9.81 -10.67
C ARG A 65 -5.40 -11.29 -10.95
N LYS A 66 -4.58 -12.14 -10.32
CA LYS A 66 -4.61 -13.60 -10.50
C LYS A 66 -5.92 -14.23 -10.03
N SER A 67 -6.62 -13.59 -9.10
CA SER A 67 -7.93 -14.04 -8.62
C SER A 67 -9.08 -13.78 -9.60
N TRP A 68 -8.90 -12.87 -10.56
CA TRP A 68 -9.91 -12.53 -11.57
C TRP A 68 -9.73 -13.25 -12.92
N ASP A 69 -8.56 -13.87 -13.13
CA ASP A 69 -8.27 -14.71 -14.29
C ASP A 69 -8.70 -16.19 -14.08
N ARG A 70 -9.24 -16.51 -12.89
CA ARG A 70 -9.85 -17.81 -12.56
C ARG A 70 -11.37 -17.69 -12.59
#